data_AF-A0A2E9IK30-F1
#
_entry.id   AF-A0A2E9IK30-F1
#
_cell.length_a   1.000
_cell.length_b   1.000
_cell.length_c   1.000
_cell.angle_alpha   90.00
_cell.angle_beta   90.00
_cell.angle_gamma   90.00
#
_symmetry.space_group_name_H-M   'P 1'
#
loop_
_entity.id
_entity.type
_entity.pdbx_description
1 polymer ?
#
loop_
_entity_poly.entity_id
_entity_poly.type
_entity_poly.pdbx_seq_one_letter_code
_entity_poly.pdbx_strand_id
1 'polypeptide(L)'
;MADSQPSRTVFPSVTYGGNATVQLILLSPEESLSGTVVFIGMKEPKKNTCWIKKDVVEGWKLLMETTHELLKAGYPGCLGCGGPHSELPWDEEKSRQRIQNNE
;
A
#
# COMPACT_ATOMS: atom_id res chain seq x y z
N MET A 1 -6.76 -9.35 -16.67
CA MET A 1 -5.79 -9.73 -15.61
C MET A 1 -6.18 -9.24 -14.20
N ALA A 2 -7.43 -8.84 -13.99
CA ALA A 2 -8.12 -9.05 -12.71
C ALA A 2 -9.02 -10.29 -12.74
N ASP A 3 -9.25 -10.82 -13.95
CA ASP A 3 -10.11 -11.97 -14.27
C ASP A 3 -9.66 -13.30 -13.66
N SER A 4 -8.48 -13.34 -13.03
CA SER A 4 -7.91 -14.53 -12.38
C SER A 4 -8.30 -14.65 -10.90
N GLN A 5 -8.90 -13.62 -10.29
CA GLN A 5 -9.47 -13.69 -8.94
C GLN A 5 -11.01 -13.70 -9.03
N PRO A 6 -11.66 -14.88 -9.04
CA PRO A 6 -13.09 -15.02 -9.32
C PRO A 6 -14.00 -14.33 -8.28
N SER A 7 -13.48 -13.92 -7.12
CA SER A 7 -14.25 -13.30 -6.04
C SER A 7 -14.28 -11.77 -6.06
N ARG A 8 -13.50 -11.09 -6.91
CA ARG A 8 -13.39 -9.63 -6.89
C ARG A 8 -14.21 -8.98 -8.00
N THR A 9 -15.47 -8.65 -7.69
CA THR A 9 -16.41 -7.98 -8.62
C THR A 9 -16.32 -6.46 -8.60
N VAL A 10 -15.60 -5.88 -7.64
CA VAL A 10 -15.43 -4.42 -7.48
C VAL A 10 -13.97 -4.04 -7.66
N PHE A 11 -13.72 -3.17 -8.64
CA PHE A 11 -12.40 -2.63 -8.95
C PHE A 11 -12.24 -1.21 -8.40
N PRO A 12 -11.03 -0.86 -7.94
CA PRO A 12 -10.75 0.53 -7.57
C PRO A 12 -10.84 1.43 -8.81
N SER A 13 -11.32 2.65 -8.62
CA SER A 13 -11.20 3.69 -9.64
C SER A 13 -9.81 4.32 -9.59
N VAL A 14 -9.29 4.70 -10.76
CA VAL A 14 -8.01 5.40 -10.88
C VAL A 14 -8.28 6.83 -11.30
N THR A 15 -7.70 7.77 -10.57
CA THR A 15 -7.72 9.20 -10.89
C THR A 15 -6.29 9.70 -11.02
N TYR A 16 -6.06 10.56 -12.01
CA TYR A 16 -4.76 11.17 -12.26
C TYR A 16 -4.83 12.65 -11.89
N GLY A 17 -3.84 13.11 -11.12
CA GLY A 17 -3.69 14.52 -10.74
C GLY A 17 -2.25 14.98 -10.99
N GLY A 18 -2.02 16.30 -10.92
CA GLY A 18 -0.68 16.90 -11.12
C GLY A 18 0.24 16.84 -9.90
N ASN A 19 -0.09 16.05 -8.87
CA ASN A 19 0.66 15.99 -7.63
C ASN A 19 1.78 14.95 -7.75
N ALA A 20 2.96 15.24 -7.19
CA ALA A 20 4.11 14.33 -7.15
C ALA A 20 3.97 13.23 -6.08
N THR A 21 2.79 12.59 -6.00
CA THR A 21 2.45 11.59 -4.97
C THR A 21 1.50 10.53 -5.51
N VAL A 22 1.57 9.31 -4.98
CA VAL A 22 0.56 8.26 -5.19
C VAL A 22 -0.22 8.05 -3.90
N GLN A 23 -1.54 7.90 -3.99
CA GLN A 23 -2.42 7.74 -2.84
C GLN A 23 -3.41 6.61 -3.06
N LEU A 24 -3.60 5.76 -2.06
CA LEU A 24 -4.73 4.83 -2.00
C LEU A 24 -5.72 5.38 -1.00
N ILE A 25 -6.96 5.61 -1.47
CA ILE A 25 -8.01 6.26 -0.70
C ILE A 25 -9.16 5.26 -0.53
N LEU A 26 -9.55 5.03 0.72
CA LEU A 26 -10.77 4.29 1.04
C LEU A 26 -11.98 5.22 0.84
N LEU A 27 -12.84 4.86 -0.11
CA LEU A 27 -14.10 5.56 -0.38
C LEU A 27 -15.19 5.20 0.63
N SER A 28 -15.14 3.97 1.16
CA SER A 28 -16.01 3.48 2.21
C SER A 28 -15.16 3.28 3.47
N PRO A 29 -15.38 4.07 4.52
CA PRO A 29 -14.63 3.90 5.77
C PRO A 29 -14.99 2.56 6.42
N GLU A 30 -13.98 1.86 6.91
CA GLU A 30 -14.12 0.72 7.81
C GLU A 30 -13.77 1.16 9.24
N GLU A 31 -14.14 0.38 10.26
CA GLU A 31 -14.14 0.80 11.68
C GLU A 31 -12.86 1.53 12.16
N SER A 32 -11.70 1.25 11.58
CA SER A 32 -10.41 1.84 11.94
C SER A 32 -9.69 2.62 10.82
N LEU A 33 -10.21 2.62 9.59
CA LEU A 33 -9.54 3.21 8.42
C LEU A 33 -10.48 4.11 7.63
N SER A 34 -10.06 5.36 7.40
CA SER A 34 -10.79 6.33 6.59
C SER A 34 -9.83 7.25 5.83
N GLY A 35 -10.21 7.63 4.61
CA GLY A 35 -9.40 8.51 3.76
C GLY A 35 -8.16 7.82 3.19
N THR A 36 -7.02 8.51 3.20
CA THR A 36 -5.76 8.00 2.62
C THR A 36 -5.11 6.96 3.53
N VAL A 37 -5.07 5.71 3.07
CA VAL A 37 -4.48 4.58 3.80
C VAL A 37 -3.05 4.27 3.40
N VAL A 38 -2.68 4.57 2.15
CA VAL A 38 -1.29 4.47 1.67
C VAL A 38 -0.93 5.77 0.98
N PHE A 39 0.26 6.28 1.28
CA PHE A 39 0.81 7.48 0.69
C PHE A 39 2.25 7.25 0.26
N ILE A 40 2.52 7.50 -1.02
CA ILE A 40 3.85 7.46 -1.62
C ILE A 40 4.25 8.89 -1.96
N GLY A 41 5.32 9.36 -1.34
CA GLY A 41 5.82 10.71 -1.55
C GLY A 41 6.91 11.08 -0.56
N MET A 42 7.62 12.17 -0.84
CA MET A 42 8.75 12.61 0.00
C MET A 42 8.31 13.29 1.30
N LYS A 43 7.08 13.82 1.34
CA LYS A 43 6.56 14.52 2.52
C LYS A 43 5.85 13.54 3.44
N GLU A 44 6.25 13.55 4.71
CA GLU A 44 5.65 12.70 5.73
C GLU A 44 4.12 12.97 5.88
N PRO A 45 3.27 11.93 5.79
CA PRO A 45 1.83 12.04 6.00
C PRO A 45 1.46 11.84 7.48
N LYS A 46 0.15 11.82 7.78
CA LYS A 46 -0.36 11.50 9.12
C LYS A 46 0.05 10.07 9.55
N LYS A 47 0.14 9.82 10.86
CA LYS A 47 0.56 8.51 11.41
C LYS A 47 -0.40 7.35 11.13
N ASN A 48 -1.63 7.63 10.72
CA ASN A 48 -2.63 6.62 10.35
C ASN A 48 -2.55 6.19 8.87
N THR A 49 -1.52 6.65 8.15
CA THR A 49 -1.30 6.34 6.74
C THR A 49 0.02 5.59 6.61
N CYS A 50 0.00 4.46 5.90
CA CYS A 50 1.22 3.75 5.53
C CYS A 50 2.05 4.63 4.59
N TRP A 51 3.23 5.05 5.05
CA TRP A 51 4.10 5.94 4.30
C TRP A 51 5.23 5.19 3.60
N ILE A 52 5.32 5.40 2.29
CA ILE A 52 6.46 4.98 1.48
C ILE A 52 7.21 6.24 1.05
N LYS A 53 8.35 6.51 1.70
CA LYS A 53 9.21 7.67 1.41
C LYS A 53 10.00 7.44 0.11
N LYS A 54 9.36 7.73 -1.02
CA LYS A 54 9.93 7.71 -2.37
C LYS A 54 9.32 8.80 -3.23
N ASP A 55 10.01 9.18 -4.31
CA ASP A 55 9.37 9.97 -5.36
C ASP A 55 8.29 9.15 -6.08
N VAL A 56 7.45 9.85 -6.85
CA VAL A 56 6.30 9.26 -7.52
C VAL A 56 6.69 8.17 -8.53
N VAL A 57 7.82 8.32 -9.24
CA VAL A 57 8.22 7.41 -10.31
C VAL A 57 8.81 6.15 -9.70
N GLU A 58 9.78 6.29 -8.80
CA GLU A 58 10.38 5.13 -8.11
C GLU A 58 9.36 4.39 -7.26
N GLY A 59 8.53 5.13 -6.52
CA GLY A 59 7.55 4.54 -5.63
C GLY A 59 6.44 3.80 -6.38
N TRP A 60 5.98 4.34 -7.51
CA TRP A 60 5.04 3.63 -8.38
C TRP A 60 5.65 2.36 -8.98
N LYS A 61 6.88 2.46 -9.47
CA LYS A 61 7.62 1.31 -10.00
C LYS A 61 7.75 0.20 -8.96
N LEU A 62 8.22 0.54 -7.75
CA LEU A 62 8.36 -0.40 -6.64
C LEU A 62 7.03 -1.09 -6.30
N LEU A 63 5.94 -0.32 -6.22
CA LEU A 63 4.62 -0.87 -5.93
C LEU A 63 4.19 -1.89 -6.98
N MET A 64 4.37 -1.56 -8.26
CA MET A 64 4.01 -2.44 -9.37
C MET A 64 4.86 -3.71 -9.41
N GLU A 65 6.18 -3.59 -9.22
CA GLU A 65 7.10 -4.72 -9.17
C GLU A 65 6.76 -5.66 -8.02
N THR A 66 6.60 -5.12 -6.80
CA THR A 66 6.22 -5.91 -5.62
C THR A 66 4.88 -6.62 -5.81
N THR A 67 3.87 -5.93 -6.36
CA THR A 67 2.56 -6.53 -6.64
C THR A 67 2.68 -7.66 -7.65
N HIS A 68 3.53 -7.49 -8.67
CA HIS A 68 3.75 -8.49 -9.69
C HIS A 68 4.51 -9.72 -9.16
N GLU A 69 5.48 -9.52 -8.28
CA GLU A 69 6.20 -10.61 -7.60
C GLU A 69 5.27 -11.41 -6.70
N LEU A 70 4.44 -10.75 -5.89
CA LEU A 70 3.43 -11.41 -5.05
C LEU A 70 2.45 -12.23 -5.89
N LEU A 71 1.99 -11.66 -7.01
CA LEU A 71 1.11 -12.37 -7.94
C LEU A 71 1.79 -13.61 -8.54
N LYS A 72 3.05 -13.48 -8.98
CA LYS A 72 3.85 -14.59 -9.52
C LYS A 72 4.12 -15.69 -8.50
N ALA A 73 4.30 -15.34 -7.24
CA ALA A 73 4.45 -16.29 -6.13
C ALA A 73 3.13 -17.02 -5.81
N GLY A 74 2.03 -16.67 -6.47
CA GLY A 74 0.71 -17.23 -6.17
C GLY A 74 0.15 -16.75 -4.84
N TYR A 75 0.63 -15.61 -4.31
CA TYR A 75 0.16 -15.07 -3.04
C TYR A 75 -1.32 -14.68 -3.18
N PRO A 76 -2.26 -15.39 -2.52
CA PRO A 76 -3.68 -15.24 -2.82
C PRO A 76 -4.29 -13.97 -2.21
N GLY A 77 -3.54 -13.25 -1.37
CA GLY A 77 -4.05 -12.13 -0.59
C GLY A 77 -4.94 -12.54 0.59
N CYS A 78 -4.86 -13.79 1.05
CA CYS A 78 -5.63 -14.31 2.17
C CYS A 78 -5.01 -13.98 3.54
N LEU A 79 -5.87 -13.79 4.54
CA LEU A 79 -5.49 -13.85 5.96
C LEU A 79 -4.81 -15.19 6.25
N GLY A 80 -3.66 -15.16 6.94
CA GLY A 80 -2.86 -16.35 7.28
C GLY A 80 -1.82 -16.79 6.25
N CYS A 81 -1.76 -16.14 5.08
CA CYS A 81 -0.93 -16.61 3.97
C CYS A 81 0.49 -16.02 3.95
N GLY A 82 0.77 -14.97 4.74
CA GLY A 82 2.09 -14.33 4.83
C GLY A 82 2.97 -14.83 5.99
N GLY A 83 2.53 -15.87 6.71
CA GLY A 83 3.26 -16.44 7.85
C GLY A 83 3.07 -15.67 9.16
N PRO A 84 3.61 -16.17 10.29
CA PRO A 84 3.32 -15.67 11.63
C PRO A 84 3.72 -14.20 11.87
N HIS A 85 4.59 -13.63 11.03
CA HIS A 85 5.02 -12.23 11.12
C HIS A 85 4.17 -11.27 10.26
N SER A 86 3.32 -11.76 9.34
CA SER A 86 2.48 -10.91 8.49
C SER A 86 1.11 -10.59 9.09
N GLU A 87 0.77 -11.20 10.23
CA GLU A 87 -0.55 -11.08 10.85
C GLU A 87 -0.63 -9.95 11.87
N LEU A 88 0.53 -9.39 12.27
CA LEU A 88 0.55 -8.25 13.18
C LEU A 88 0.11 -6.98 12.46
N PRO A 89 -0.63 -6.08 13.14
CA PRO A 89 -0.94 -4.77 12.60
C PRO A 89 0.32 -4.02 12.17
N TRP A 90 0.21 -3.28 11.07
CA TRP A 90 1.29 -2.45 10.58
C TRP A 90 1.71 -1.40 11.62
N ASP A 91 2.98 -1.42 12.02
CA ASP A 91 3.58 -0.46 12.95
C ASP A 91 4.26 0.67 12.17
N GLU A 92 3.47 1.68 11.84
CA GLU A 92 3.92 2.84 11.07
C GLU A 92 5.04 3.61 11.78
N GLU A 93 5.01 3.70 13.11
CA GLU A 93 6.03 4.43 13.87
C GLU A 93 7.40 3.73 13.80
N LYS A 94 7.43 2.40 13.99
CA LYS A 94 8.67 1.63 13.79
C LYS A 94 9.15 1.71 12.33
N SER A 95 8.24 1.76 11.35
CA SER A 95 8.62 1.94 9.95
C SER A 95 9.32 3.28 9.72
N ARG A 96 8.75 4.37 10.23
CA ARG A 96 9.33 5.71 10.11
C ARG A 96 10.69 5.82 10.78
N GLN A 97 10.86 5.22 11.95
CA GLN A 97 12.16 5.16 12.63
C GLN A 97 13.21 4.45 11.77
N ARG A 98 12.86 3.32 11.12
CA ARG A 98 13.76 2.64 10.19
C ARG A 98 14.13 3.51 9.00
N ILE A 99 13.17 4.25 8.44
CA ILE A 99 13.43 5.17 7.33
C ILE A 99 14.41 6.27 7.75
N GLN A 100 14.19 6.90 8.91
CA GLN A 100 15.05 7.98 9.42
C GLN A 100 16.46 7.51 9.79
N ASN A 101 16.60 6.25 10.25
CA ASN A 101 17.90 5.68 10.63
C ASN A 101 18.72 5.16 9.43
N ASN A 102 18.12 5.05 8.24
CA ASN A 102 18.76 4.60 7.01
C ASN A 102 19.10 5.78 6.07
N GLU A 103 18.99 7.03 6.55
CA GLU A 103 19.46 8.26 5.90
C GLU A 103 20.78 8.74 6.52
#